data_AF-V6K0Z7-F1
#
_entry.id   AF-V6K0Z7-F1
#
_cell.length_a   1.000
_cell.length_b   1.000
_cell.length_c   1.000
_cell.angle_alpha   90.00
_cell.angle_beta   90.00
_cell.angle_gamma   90.00
#
_symmetry.space_group_name_H-M   'P 1'
#
loop_
_entity.id
_entity.type
_entity.pdbx_description
1 polymer ?
#
loop_
_entity_poly.entity_id
_entity_poly.type
_entity_poly.pdbx_seq_one_letter_code
_entity_poly.pdbx_strand_id
1 'polypeptide(L)'
;MLHDIGYAPDLAKTGFHPLDGARYLRDVANADERVVHLVAHHSCAWMEAEARGLRQELEGEFPRESAHLDDALCYCDMNTTPDGEPTNPVDRINEIAGRYGPDSLIGTFIRRAEPEICASTARVLERVAAAKRQPM
;
A
#
# COMPACT_ATOMS: atom_id res chain seq x y z
N MET A 1 -2.52 -12.34 5.78
CA MET A 1 -2.44 -10.96 5.28
C MET A 1 -1.49 -10.97 4.08
N LEU A 2 -1.86 -10.38 2.93
CA LEU A 2 -1.09 -10.53 1.66
C LEU A 2 -0.35 -9.29 1.16
N HIS A 3 -0.80 -8.07 1.49
CA HIS A 3 -0.21 -6.85 0.92
C HIS A 3 1.29 -6.71 1.20
N ASP A 4 1.72 -7.18 2.38
CA ASP A 4 3.11 -7.16 2.83
C ASP A 4 3.86 -8.49 2.62
N ILE A 5 3.33 -9.43 1.84
CA ILE A 5 3.95 -10.76 1.67
C ILE A 5 5.38 -10.68 1.12
N GLY A 6 5.69 -9.67 0.32
CA GLY A 6 7.02 -9.47 -0.28
C GLY A 6 8.13 -9.13 0.73
N TYR A 7 7.82 -8.88 2.01
CA TYR A 7 8.84 -8.77 3.05
C TYR A 7 9.47 -10.11 3.42
N ALA A 8 8.85 -11.24 3.05
CA ALA A 8 9.42 -12.55 3.32
C ALA A 8 10.82 -12.67 2.66
N PRO A 9 11.88 -13.06 3.41
CA PRO A 9 13.25 -13.03 2.90
C PRO A 9 13.46 -13.80 1.61
N ASP A 10 12.76 -14.92 1.43
CA ASP A 10 12.87 -15.77 0.25
C ASP A 10 12.21 -15.16 -1.01
N LEU A 11 11.41 -14.10 -0.83
CA LEU A 11 10.71 -13.41 -1.92
C LEU A 11 11.40 -12.12 -2.37
N ALA A 12 12.27 -11.54 -1.52
CA ALA A 12 12.94 -10.28 -1.79
C ALA A 12 13.96 -10.42 -2.95
N LYS A 13 13.58 -9.96 -4.14
CA LYS A 13 14.42 -9.95 -5.35
C LYS A 13 14.90 -8.56 -5.71
N THR A 14 14.03 -7.57 -5.57
CA THR A 14 14.33 -6.15 -5.85
C THR A 14 14.53 -5.35 -4.57
N GLY A 15 14.12 -5.89 -3.41
CA GLY A 15 14.09 -5.16 -2.14
C GLY A 15 12.95 -4.14 -2.08
N PHE A 16 11.95 -4.29 -2.97
CA PHE A 16 10.71 -3.52 -3.01
C PHE A 16 9.54 -4.49 -2.89
N HIS A 17 9.02 -4.63 -1.67
CA HIS A 17 8.08 -5.69 -1.30
C HIS A 17 6.76 -5.70 -2.08
N PRO A 18 6.19 -4.58 -2.57
CA PRO A 18 4.96 -4.62 -3.37
C PRO A 18 5.20 -5.35 -4.70
N LEU A 19 6.31 -5.04 -5.37
CA LEU A 19 6.69 -5.67 -6.64
C LEU A 19 7.06 -7.14 -6.46
N ASP A 20 7.90 -7.43 -5.46
CA ASP A 20 8.36 -8.79 -5.17
C ASP A 20 7.20 -9.70 -4.74
N GLY A 21 6.30 -9.18 -3.89
CA GLY A 21 5.10 -9.87 -3.45
C GLY A 21 4.10 -10.12 -4.58
N ALA A 22 3.85 -9.12 -5.43
CA ALA A 22 2.96 -9.27 -6.60
C ALA A 22 3.47 -10.34 -7.58
N ARG A 23 4.78 -10.34 -7.88
CA ARG A 23 5.41 -11.36 -8.73
C ARG A 23 5.28 -12.76 -8.13
N TYR A 24 5.51 -12.91 -6.83
CA TYR A 24 5.31 -14.20 -6.16
C TYR A 24 3.86 -14.69 -6.26
N LEU A 25 2.89 -13.79 -5.99
CA LEU A 25 1.48 -14.12 -6.04
C LEU A 25 1.02 -14.53 -7.45
N ARG A 26 1.55 -13.86 -8.49
CA ARG A 26 1.32 -14.21 -9.90
C ARG A 26 1.97 -15.54 -10.28
N ASP A 27 3.27 -15.67 -10.05
CA ASP A 27 4.10 -16.71 -10.67
C ASP A 27 4.12 -18.03 -9.88
N VAL A 28 3.90 -17.98 -8.57
CA VAL A 28 4.02 -19.15 -7.68
C VAL A 28 2.70 -19.50 -7.02
N ALA A 29 2.03 -18.52 -6.40
CA ALA A 29 0.78 -18.78 -5.70
C ALA A 29 -0.44 -18.91 -6.64
N ASN A 30 -0.30 -18.44 -7.90
CA ASN A 30 -1.36 -18.38 -8.90
C ASN A 30 -2.65 -17.74 -8.33
N ALA A 31 -2.46 -16.59 -7.68
CA ALA A 31 -3.54 -15.82 -7.06
C ALA A 31 -4.41 -15.09 -8.09
N ASP A 32 -5.59 -14.63 -7.67
CA ASP A 32 -6.48 -13.79 -8.47
C ASP A 32 -5.77 -12.50 -8.92
N GLU A 33 -5.90 -12.17 -10.21
CA GLU A 33 -5.17 -11.06 -10.85
C GLU A 33 -5.41 -9.72 -10.14
N ARG A 34 -6.64 -9.44 -9.74
CA ARG A 34 -6.97 -8.20 -9.01
C ARG A 34 -6.32 -8.17 -7.64
N VAL A 35 -6.18 -9.31 -6.95
CA VAL A 35 -5.41 -9.37 -5.69
C VAL A 35 -3.94 -9.04 -5.96
N VAL A 36 -3.36 -9.61 -7.01
CA VAL A 36 -1.97 -9.32 -7.41
C VAL A 36 -1.76 -7.83 -7.66
N HIS A 37 -2.65 -7.19 -8.43
CA HIS A 37 -2.58 -5.76 -8.72
C HIS A 37 -2.73 -4.89 -7.46
N LEU A 38 -3.65 -5.24 -6.56
CA LEU A 38 -3.81 -4.54 -5.29
C LEU A 38 -2.55 -4.67 -4.41
N VAL A 39 -1.91 -5.85 -4.38
CA VAL A 39 -0.62 -6.03 -3.68
C VAL A 39 0.49 -5.22 -4.34
N ALA A 40 0.54 -5.13 -5.66
CA ALA A 40 1.56 -4.34 -6.36
C ALA A 40 1.48 -2.83 -6.04
N HIS A 41 0.27 -2.31 -5.81
CA HIS A 41 0.00 -0.88 -5.66
C HIS A 41 -0.43 -0.42 -4.27
N HIS A 42 -0.41 -1.33 -3.27
CA HIS A 42 -0.90 -1.01 -1.93
C HIS A 42 -0.18 0.21 -1.31
N SER A 43 -0.91 0.96 -0.49
CA SER A 43 -0.37 2.05 0.34
C SER A 43 0.55 3.04 -0.39
N CYS A 44 0.17 3.42 -1.62
CA CYS A 44 0.91 4.32 -2.48
C CYS A 44 2.27 3.79 -2.98
N ALA A 45 2.43 2.47 -3.08
CA ALA A 45 3.64 1.80 -3.59
C ALA A 45 4.16 2.37 -4.93
N TRP A 46 3.29 2.87 -5.81
CA TRP A 46 3.71 3.51 -7.05
C TRP A 46 4.61 4.75 -6.84
N MET A 47 4.44 5.50 -5.74
CA MET A 47 5.31 6.62 -5.39
C MET A 47 6.66 6.14 -4.86
N GLU A 48 6.68 5.04 -4.09
CA GLU A 48 7.93 4.42 -3.64
C GLU A 48 8.70 3.83 -4.83
N ALA A 49 7.99 3.16 -5.75
CA ALA A 49 8.54 2.66 -7.00
C ALA A 49 9.19 3.80 -7.82
N GLU A 50 8.59 4.98 -7.85
CA GLU A 50 9.19 6.17 -8.47
C GLU A 50 10.51 6.56 -7.79
N ALA A 51 10.53 6.63 -6.46
CA ALA A 51 11.74 6.93 -5.69
C ALA A 51 12.85 5.89 -5.88
N ARG A 52 12.47 4.64 -6.20
CA ARG A 52 13.39 3.53 -6.49
C ARG A 52 13.78 3.41 -7.97
N GLY A 53 13.17 4.17 -8.87
CA GLY A 53 13.37 4.02 -10.32
C GLY A 53 12.68 2.80 -10.94
N LEU A 54 11.75 2.15 -10.21
CA LEU A 54 11.04 0.94 -10.60
C LEU A 54 9.60 1.19 -11.08
N ARG A 55 9.17 2.46 -11.19
CA ARG A 55 7.77 2.79 -11.53
C ARG A 55 7.32 2.20 -12.86
N GLN A 56 8.13 2.29 -13.90
CA GLN A 56 7.79 1.75 -15.22
C GLN A 56 7.68 0.22 -15.21
N GLU A 57 8.54 -0.44 -14.45
CA GLU A 57 8.52 -1.89 -14.26
C GLU A 57 7.26 -2.33 -13.50
N LEU A 58 6.93 -1.63 -12.40
CA LEU A 58 5.73 -1.87 -11.62
C LEU A 58 4.45 -1.68 -12.45
N GLU A 59 4.28 -0.51 -13.08
CA GLU A 59 3.08 -0.18 -13.86
C GLU A 59 2.97 -1.01 -15.15
N GLY A 60 4.11 -1.44 -15.72
CA GLY A 60 4.17 -2.30 -16.90
C GLY A 60 3.77 -3.75 -16.62
N GLU A 61 4.08 -4.27 -15.43
CA GLU A 61 3.70 -5.64 -15.04
C GLU A 61 2.34 -5.73 -14.37
N PHE A 62 1.96 -4.69 -13.62
CA PHE A 62 0.77 -4.70 -12.80
C PHE A 62 0.02 -3.38 -13.01
N PRO A 63 -1.04 -3.36 -13.84
CA PRO A 63 -1.94 -2.23 -13.93
C PRO A 63 -2.60 -1.90 -12.59
N ARG A 64 -2.92 -0.62 -12.36
CA ARG A 64 -3.66 -0.20 -11.17
C ARG A 64 -5.12 -0.64 -11.23
N GLU A 65 -5.64 -1.07 -10.10
CA GLU A 65 -7.06 -1.37 -9.92
C GLU A 65 -7.90 -0.10 -9.80
N SER A 66 -9.22 -0.28 -9.69
CA SER A 66 -10.13 0.84 -9.45
C SER A 66 -9.75 1.61 -8.18
N ALA A 67 -9.76 2.95 -8.27
CA ALA A 67 -9.28 3.82 -7.19
C ALA A 67 -9.94 3.58 -5.82
N HIS A 68 -11.19 3.10 -5.79
CA HIS A 68 -11.88 2.82 -4.53
C HIS A 68 -11.36 1.56 -3.80
N LEU A 69 -10.81 0.59 -4.53
CA LEU A 69 -10.17 -0.59 -3.94
C LEU A 69 -8.76 -0.26 -3.44
N ASP A 70 -7.98 0.50 -4.22
CA ASP A 70 -6.70 1.05 -3.78
C ASP A 70 -6.87 1.88 -2.50
N ASP A 71 -7.87 2.77 -2.48
CA ASP A 71 -8.23 3.58 -1.31
C ASP A 71 -8.56 2.70 -0.10
N ALA A 72 -9.37 1.65 -0.30
CA ALA A 72 -9.76 0.75 0.78
C ALA A 72 -8.58 -0.02 1.36
N LEU A 73 -7.67 -0.52 0.52
CA LEU A 73 -6.49 -1.24 0.99
C LEU A 73 -5.51 -0.31 1.71
N CYS A 74 -5.26 0.88 1.15
CA CYS A 74 -4.44 1.91 1.80
C CYS A 74 -5.04 2.34 3.14
N TYR A 75 -6.37 2.52 3.22
CA TYR A 75 -7.05 2.81 4.47
C TYR A 75 -6.84 1.71 5.51
N CYS A 76 -7.02 0.44 5.12
CA CYS A 76 -6.86 -0.69 6.04
C CYS A 76 -5.43 -0.79 6.61
N ASP A 77 -4.40 -0.66 5.77
CA ASP A 77 -3.00 -0.70 6.21
C ASP A 77 -2.64 0.53 7.06
N MET A 78 -2.98 1.73 6.60
CA MET A 78 -2.57 2.97 7.27
C MET A 78 -3.36 3.29 8.56
N ASN A 79 -4.41 2.53 8.86
CA ASN A 79 -5.19 2.63 10.10
C ASN A 79 -5.02 1.41 11.03
N THR A 80 -4.05 0.52 10.76
CA THR A 80 -3.77 -0.66 11.60
C THR A 80 -2.28 -0.74 11.92
N THR A 81 -1.89 -0.95 13.19
CA THR A 81 -0.48 -1.17 13.59
C THR A 81 0.05 -2.52 13.07
N PRO A 82 1.37 -2.78 13.07
CA PRO A 82 1.89 -4.09 12.67
C PRO A 82 1.38 -5.23 13.56
N ASP A 83 1.01 -4.92 14.80
CA ASP A 83 0.44 -5.86 15.77
C ASP A 83 -1.09 -6.03 15.62
N GLY A 84 -1.72 -5.32 14.69
CA GLY A 84 -3.16 -5.42 14.42
C GLY A 84 -4.03 -4.46 15.23
N GLU A 85 -3.43 -3.53 15.99
CA GLU A 85 -4.17 -2.56 16.78
C GLU A 85 -4.67 -1.37 15.94
N PRO A 86 -5.82 -0.75 16.27
CA PRO A 86 -6.27 0.45 15.58
C PRO A 86 -5.29 1.62 15.73
N THR A 87 -5.08 2.37 14.65
CA THR A 87 -4.35 3.64 14.64
C THR A 87 -5.00 4.63 13.66
N ASN A 88 -4.35 5.75 13.39
CA ASN A 88 -4.75 6.70 12.35
C ASN A 88 -3.58 6.95 11.38
N PRO A 89 -3.85 7.42 10.14
CA PRO A 89 -2.82 7.56 9.12
C PRO A 89 -1.66 8.48 9.54
N VAL A 90 -1.93 9.57 10.28
CA VAL A 90 -0.89 10.52 10.71
C VAL A 90 0.09 9.85 11.67
N ASP A 91 -0.41 9.15 12.68
CA ASP A 91 0.42 8.44 13.64
C ASP A 91 1.20 7.31 12.97
N ARG A 92 0.57 6.56 12.05
CA ARG A 92 1.24 5.51 11.28
C ARG A 92 2.35 6.06 10.39
N ILE A 93 2.13 7.20 9.71
CA ILE A 93 3.16 7.87 8.90
C ILE A 93 4.33 8.32 9.78
N ASN A 94 4.04 8.93 10.94
CA ASN A 94 5.08 9.38 11.87
C ASN A 94 5.89 8.20 12.42
N GLU A 95 5.22 7.09 12.73
CA GLU A 95 5.85 5.84 13.17
C GLU A 95 6.80 5.27 12.10
N ILE A 96 6.33 5.11 10.87
CA ILE A 96 7.15 4.66 9.73
C ILE A 96 8.34 5.60 9.51
N ALA A 97 8.09 6.92 9.45
CA ALA A 97 9.17 7.90 9.25
C ALA A 97 10.21 7.86 10.38
N GLY A 98 9.77 7.68 11.63
CA GLY A 98 10.65 7.54 12.79
C GLY A 98 11.48 6.26 12.77
N ARG A 99 10.89 5.14 12.30
CA ARG A 99 11.55 3.83 12.23
C ARG A 99 12.71 3.80 11.23
N TYR A 100 12.53 4.42 10.05
CA TYR A 100 13.54 4.40 8.99
C TYR A 100 14.44 5.66 8.98
N GLY A 101 14.00 6.75 9.60
CA GLY A 101 14.70 8.04 9.60
C GLY A 101 14.43 8.87 8.35
N PRO A 102 14.50 10.21 8.44
CA PRO A 102 14.06 11.12 7.39
C PRO A 102 14.90 11.04 6.10
N ASP A 103 16.19 10.71 6.19
CA ASP A 103 17.10 10.64 5.05
C ASP A 103 17.05 9.29 4.33
N SER A 104 16.29 8.31 4.86
CA SER A 104 16.08 7.04 4.18
C SER A 104 15.11 7.19 3.02
N LEU A 105 15.22 6.29 2.04
CA LEU A 105 14.26 6.23 0.93
C LEU A 105 12.82 6.11 1.44
N ILE A 106 12.59 5.25 2.45
CA ILE A 106 11.27 5.04 3.05
C ILE A 106 10.78 6.29 3.78
N GLY A 107 11.63 6.95 4.57
CA GLY A 107 11.30 8.19 5.27
C GLY A 107 10.94 9.33 4.32
N THR A 108 11.67 9.46 3.20
CA THR A 108 11.37 10.44 2.16
C THR A 108 10.07 10.11 1.42
N PHE A 109 9.88 8.84 1.03
CA PHE A 109 8.67 8.35 0.37
C PHE A 109 7.43 8.57 1.23
N ILE A 110 7.44 8.14 2.49
CA ILE A 110 6.23 8.17 3.33
C ILE A 110 5.78 9.61 3.59
N ARG A 111 6.72 10.56 3.72
CA ARG A 111 6.43 12.00 3.83
C ARG A 111 5.87 12.57 2.53
N ARG A 112 6.38 12.14 1.38
CA ARG A 112 5.82 12.52 0.07
C ARG A 112 4.41 11.96 -0.13
N ALA A 113 4.14 10.74 0.36
CA ALA A 113 2.86 10.05 0.20
C ALA A 113 1.78 10.51 1.20
N GLU A 114 2.16 11.19 2.29
CA GLU A 114 1.27 11.63 3.36
C GLU A 114 -0.03 12.31 2.88
N PRO A 115 -0.02 13.28 1.94
CA PRO A 115 -1.25 13.88 1.45
C PRO A 115 -2.21 12.88 0.78
N GLU A 116 -1.67 11.92 0.02
CA GLU A 116 -2.48 10.92 -0.67
C GLU A 116 -3.04 9.87 0.29
N ILE A 117 -2.25 9.43 1.28
CA ILE A 117 -2.69 8.50 2.33
C ILE A 117 -3.82 9.12 3.17
N CYS A 118 -3.69 10.40 3.54
CA CYS A 118 -4.73 11.09 4.27
C CYS A 118 -5.99 11.28 3.41
N ALA A 119 -5.82 11.61 2.12
CA ALA A 119 -6.94 11.78 1.20
C ALA A 119 -7.67 10.46 0.92
N SER A 120 -6.96 9.34 0.75
CA SER A 120 -7.56 8.01 0.57
C SER A 120 -8.39 7.63 1.79
N THR A 121 -7.85 7.86 3.00
CA THR A 121 -8.56 7.64 4.26
C THR A 121 -9.85 8.47 4.32
N ALA A 122 -9.80 9.76 3.99
CA ALA A 122 -10.98 10.62 3.97
C ALA A 122 -12.05 10.11 2.98
N ARG A 123 -11.65 9.75 1.76
CA ARG A 123 -12.57 9.18 0.74
C ARG A 123 -13.24 7.89 1.21
N VAL A 124 -12.51 7.01 1.89
CA VAL A 124 -13.10 5.78 2.45
C VAL A 124 -14.11 6.09 3.55
N LEU A 125 -13.76 6.97 4.49
CA LEU A 125 -14.67 7.35 5.58
C LEU A 125 -15.95 8.01 5.06
N GLU A 126 -15.86 8.86 4.03
CA GLU A 126 -17.01 9.45 3.36
C GLU A 126 -17.92 8.40 2.72
N ARG A 127 -17.35 7.42 2.00
CA ARG A 127 -18.10 6.32 1.38
C ARG A 127 -18.79 5.44 2.43
N VAL A 128 -18.09 5.10 3.51
CA VAL A 128 -18.66 4.33 4.64
C VAL A 128 -19.80 5.09 5.29
N ALA A 129 -19.64 6.40 5.52
CA ALA A 129 -20.70 7.23 6.09
C ALA A 129 -21.91 7.34 5.14
N ALA A 130 -21.68 7.43 3.83
CA ALA A 130 -22.75 7.44 2.84
C ALA A 130 -23.52 6.12 2.79
N ALA A 131 -22.83 4.98 2.82
CA ALA A 131 -23.45 3.66 2.87
C ALA A 131 -24.29 3.46 4.14
N LYS A 132 -23.81 3.94 5.30
CA LYS A 132 -24.58 3.90 6.56
C LYS A 132 -25.83 4.79 6.56
N ARG A 133 -25.86 5.84 5.73
CA ARG A 133 -27.01 6.74 5.58
C ARG A 133 -28.06 6.23 4.59
N GLN A 134 -27.72 5.25 3.76
CA GLN A 134 -28.69 4.63 2.87
C GLN A 134 -29.56 3.66 3.70
N PRO A 135 -30.90 3.81 3.70
CA PRO A 135 -31.76 2.78 4.27
C PRO A 135 -31.56 1.48 3.47
N MET A 136 -31.44 0.36 4.19
CA MET A 136 -31.41 -0.98 3.59
C MET A 136 -32.67 -1.28 2.79
#